data_AF-A0A1G7UWU4-F1
#
_entry.id   AF-A0A1G7UWU4-F1
#
_cell.length_a   1.000
_cell.length_b   1.000
_cell.length_c   1.000
_cell.angle_alpha   90.00
_cell.angle_beta   90.00
_cell.angle_gamma   90.00
#
_symmetry.space_group_name_H-M   'P 1'
#
loop_
_entity.id
_entity.type
_entity.pdbx_description
1 polymer ?
#
loop_
_entity_poly.entity_id
_entity_poly.type
_entity_poly.pdbx_seq_one_letter_code
_entity_poly.pdbx_strand_id
1 'polypeptide(L)'
;MKITLDSKSLLLGFLGAGLMFTAISFKNGQDQAGGRYRTEVNATNTVVILDSETGNYIIAPEIRDFGKVQWVKGEFNKTFSTAIDNRKESNKTQ
;
A
#
# COMPACT_ATOMS: atom_id res chain seq x y z
N MET A 1 -43.87 34.43 -16.22
CA MET A 1 -42.59 34.79 -15.57
C MET A 1 -41.47 34.57 -16.57
N LYS A 2 -40.50 35.49 -16.70
CA LYS A 2 -39.29 35.32 -17.53
C LYS A 2 -38.11 35.15 -16.58
N ILE A 3 -37.46 33.99 -16.60
CA ILE A 3 -36.24 33.74 -15.82
C ILE A 3 -35.08 34.35 -16.60
N THR A 4 -34.59 35.49 -16.15
CA THR A 4 -33.33 36.09 -16.62
C THR A 4 -32.17 35.35 -15.96
N LEU A 5 -31.59 34.39 -16.66
CA LEU A 5 -30.36 33.73 -16.25
C LEU A 5 -29.19 34.70 -16.51
N ASP A 6 -28.63 35.27 -15.44
CA ASP A 6 -27.37 36.00 -15.52
C ASP A 6 -26.21 35.01 -15.68
N SER A 7 -25.73 34.88 -16.92
CA SER A 7 -24.68 33.94 -17.31
C SER A 7 -23.36 34.20 -16.57
N LYS A 8 -23.12 35.42 -16.06
CA LYS A 8 -21.94 35.74 -15.23
C LYS A 8 -22.02 35.06 -13.86
N SER A 9 -23.20 35.12 -13.23
CA SER A 9 -23.47 34.45 -11.96
C SER A 9 -23.43 32.92 -12.08
N LEU A 10 -23.89 32.38 -13.22
CA LEU A 10 -23.78 30.95 -13.52
C LEU A 10 -22.31 30.50 -13.64
N LEU A 11 -21.47 31.30 -14.32
CA LEU A 11 -20.06 31.00 -14.51
C LEU A 11 -19.28 31.02 -13.19
N LEU A 12 -19.57 31.99 -12.31
CA LEU A 12 -18.98 32.05 -10.96
C LEU A 12 -19.37 30.84 -10.12
N GLY A 13 -20.65 30.43 -10.17
CA GLY A 13 -21.13 29.23 -9.48
C GLY A 13 -20.47 27.95 -9.98
N PHE A 14 -20.28 27.84 -11.30
CA PHE A 14 -19.59 26.70 -11.92
C PHE A 14 -18.10 26.64 -11.53
N LEU A 15 -17.40 27.77 -11.53
CA LEU A 15 -16.00 27.85 -11.09
C LEU A 15 -15.85 27.49 -9.61
N GLY A 16 -16.73 28.02 -8.75
CA GLY A 16 -16.73 27.71 -7.31
C GLY A 16 -16.96 26.23 -7.02
N ALA A 17 -17.94 25.61 -7.69
CA ALA A 17 -18.21 24.18 -7.55
C ALA A 17 -17.08 23.31 -8.13
N GLY A 18 -16.53 23.67 -9.29
CA GLY A 18 -15.45 22.95 -9.96
C GLY A 18 -14.17 22.85 -9.11
N LEU A 19 -13.80 23.93 -8.40
CA LEU A 19 -12.64 23.94 -7.51
C LEU A 19 -12.80 23.03 -6.27
N MET A 20 -14.03 22.81 -5.80
CA MET A 20 -14.27 21.87 -4.69
C MET A 20 -14.05 20.40 -5.14
N PHE A 21 -14.38 20.06 -6.38
CA PHE A 21 -14.13 18.71 -6.92
C PHE A 21 -12.64 18.40 -7.08
N THR A 22 -11.81 19.39 -7.43
CA THR A 22 -10.36 19.18 -7.54
C THR A 22 -9.71 19.00 -6.18
N ALA A 23 -10.07 19.82 -5.18
CA ALA A 23 -9.50 19.74 -3.83
C ALA A 23 -9.81 18.40 -3.11
N ILE A 24 -11.00 17.82 -3.35
CA ILE A 24 -11.39 16.54 -2.74
C ILE A 24 -10.75 15.35 -3.47
N SER A 25 -10.57 15.43 -4.79
CA SER A 25 -9.95 14.34 -5.58
C SER A 25 -8.46 14.10 -5.25
N PHE A 26 -7.69 15.13 -4.88
CA PHE A 26 -6.28 14.95 -4.52
C PHE A 26 -6.06 14.29 -3.16
N LYS A 27 -7.05 14.37 -2.25
CA LYS A 27 -6.90 13.83 -0.89
C LYS A 27 -7.04 12.30 -0.83
N ASN A 28 -7.77 11.68 -1.77
CA ASN A 28 -8.01 10.23 -1.78
C ASN A 28 -6.86 9.40 -2.36
N GLY A 29 -5.85 10.02 -2.98
CA GLY A 29 -4.70 9.32 -3.56
C GLY A 29 -3.46 9.24 -2.67
N GLN A 30 -3.43 10.01 -1.57
CA GLN A 30 -2.20 10.23 -0.81
C GLN A 30 -2.08 9.36 0.46
N ASP A 31 -3.19 8.78 0.94
CA ASP A 31 -3.22 7.96 2.17
C ASP A 31 -2.79 6.49 1.96
N GLN A 32 -2.49 6.06 0.73
CA GLN A 32 -2.09 4.67 0.45
C GLN A 32 -0.64 4.47 -0.05
N ALA A 33 0.10 5.54 -0.38
CA ALA A 33 1.41 5.39 -1.02
C ALA A 33 2.64 5.49 -0.07
N GLY A 34 2.46 5.94 1.17
CA GLY A 34 3.59 6.38 2.00
C GLY A 34 3.46 6.17 3.51
N GLY A 35 2.64 5.24 3.98
CA GLY A 35 2.63 4.86 5.39
C GLY A 35 3.91 4.11 5.78
N ARG A 36 4.34 4.25 7.05
CA ARG A 36 5.48 3.49 7.62
C ARG A 36 5.34 1.99 7.40
N TYR A 37 4.11 1.49 7.43
CA TYR A 37 3.82 0.08 7.21
C TYR A 37 3.20 -0.11 5.82
N ARG A 38 3.80 -1.01 5.03
CA ARG A 38 3.31 -1.43 3.73
C ARG A 38 2.82 -2.87 3.82
N THR A 39 1.61 -3.12 3.35
CA THR A 39 1.00 -4.46 3.35
C THR A 39 0.88 -4.96 1.92
N GLU A 40 1.39 -6.15 1.66
CA GLU A 40 1.28 -6.83 0.38
C GLU A 40 0.65 -8.21 0.59
N VAL A 41 -0.25 -8.60 -0.32
CA VAL A 41 -0.91 -9.91 -0.29
C VAL A 41 -0.71 -10.58 -1.64
N ASN A 42 -0.10 -11.77 -1.64
CA ASN A 42 0.11 -12.55 -2.87
C ASN A 42 -1.14 -13.37 -3.23
N ALA A 43 -1.26 -13.79 -4.50
CA ALA A 43 -2.25 -14.72 -5.01
C ALA A 43 -2.31 -16.06 -4.23
N THR A 44 -1.24 -16.45 -3.55
CA THR A 44 -1.21 -17.61 -2.63
C THR A 44 -1.69 -17.28 -1.22
N ASN A 45 -2.46 -16.20 -1.01
CA ASN A 45 -2.98 -15.77 0.30
C ASN A 45 -1.91 -15.51 1.38
N THR A 46 -0.65 -15.32 0.97
CA THR A 46 0.43 -14.94 1.89
C THR A 46 0.35 -13.44 2.12
N VAL A 47 0.32 -13.02 3.39
CA VAL A 47 0.31 -11.62 3.79
C VAL A 47 1.69 -11.23 4.28
N VAL A 48 2.22 -10.11 3.78
CA VAL A 48 3.48 -9.51 4.22
C VAL A 48 3.21 -8.09 4.67
N ILE A 49 3.67 -7.73 5.86
CA ILE A 49 3.65 -6.35 6.35
C ILE A 49 5.09 -5.93 6.61
N LEU A 50 5.54 -4.87 5.94
CA LEU A 50 6.89 -4.33 5.99
C LEU A 50 6.88 -2.95 6.66
N ASP A 51 7.70 -2.76 7.68
CA ASP A 51 8.08 -1.44 8.19
C ASP A 51 9.15 -0.85 7.24
N SER A 52 8.76 0.13 6.44
CA SER A 52 9.65 0.76 5.45
C SER A 52 10.75 1.62 6.08
N GLU A 53 10.64 2.00 7.35
CA GLU A 53 11.68 2.76 8.05
C GLU A 53 12.81 1.86 8.55
N THR A 54 12.46 0.67 9.08
CA THR A 54 13.41 -0.23 9.73
C THR A 54 13.78 -1.45 8.91
N GLY A 55 12.99 -1.79 7.88
CA GLY A 55 13.13 -3.05 7.14
C GLY A 55 12.66 -4.28 7.91
N ASN A 56 12.07 -4.11 9.10
CA ASN A 56 11.42 -5.19 9.83
C ASN A 56 10.13 -5.61 9.13
N TYR A 57 9.80 -6.90 9.19
CA TYR A 57 8.58 -7.40 8.58
C TYR A 57 7.91 -8.47 9.44
N ILE A 58 6.62 -8.66 9.19
CA ILE A 58 5.87 -9.85 9.61
C ILE A 58 5.22 -10.51 8.39
N ILE A 59 5.23 -11.84 8.36
CA ILE A 59 4.65 -12.66 7.31
C ILE A 59 3.65 -13.62 7.93
N ALA A 60 2.46 -13.71 7.34
CA ALA A 60 1.53 -14.81 7.56
C ALA A 60 1.49 -15.65 6.27
N PRO A 61 2.12 -16.84 6.26
CA PRO A 61 2.03 -17.74 5.12
C PRO A 61 0.60 -18.27 4.97
N GLU A 62 0.30 -18.83 3.80
CA GLU A 62 -0.97 -19.51 3.56
C GLU A 62 -1.17 -20.64 4.55
N ILE A 63 -2.27 -20.61 5.29
CA ILE A 63 -2.58 -21.65 6.27
C ILE A 63 -3.89 -22.31 5.86
N ARG A 64 -3.81 -23.64 5.75
CA ARG A 64 -4.93 -24.50 5.37
C ARG A 64 -5.92 -24.73 6.53
N ASP A 65 -5.50 -24.45 7.76
CA ASP A 65 -6.28 -24.65 8.99
C ASP A 65 -6.81 -23.32 9.56
N PHE A 66 -8.12 -23.18 9.67
CA PHE A 66 -8.77 -22.01 10.24
C PHE A 66 -8.34 -21.76 11.70
N GLY A 67 -7.94 -20.53 12.03
CA GLY A 67 -7.61 -20.12 13.41
C GLY A 67 -6.16 -20.36 13.87
N LYS A 68 -5.29 -20.94 13.03
CA LYS A 68 -3.87 -21.19 13.36
C LYS A 68 -2.90 -20.28 12.63
N VAL A 69 -3.27 -19.01 12.38
CA VAL A 69 -2.40 -18.09 11.62
C VAL A 69 -1.10 -17.83 12.38
N GLN A 70 0.01 -18.42 11.93
CA GLN A 70 1.32 -18.21 12.53
C GLN A 70 2.00 -17.02 11.87
N TRP A 71 2.13 -15.93 12.64
CA TRP A 71 2.90 -14.76 12.23
C TRP A 71 4.39 -14.99 12.45
N VAL A 72 5.17 -14.85 11.39
CA VAL A 72 6.64 -14.94 11.43
C VAL A 72 7.21 -13.54 11.32
N LYS A 73 7.99 -13.13 12.31
CA LYS A 73 8.70 -11.84 12.30
C LYS A 73 10.12 -12.00 11.77
N GLY A 74 10.64 -10.97 11.11
CA GLY A 74 12.02 -10.94 10.63
C GLY A 74 12.52 -9.54 10.30
N GLU A 75 13.79 -9.46 9.93
CA GLU A 75 14.44 -8.25 9.44
C GLU A 75 14.90 -8.52 8.00
N PHE A 76 14.51 -7.66 7.07
CA PHE A 76 14.71 -7.89 5.64
C PHE A 76 16.18 -8.14 5.29
N ASN A 77 17.09 -7.27 5.72
CA ASN A 77 18.50 -7.37 5.35
C ASN A 77 19.14 -8.65 5.89
N LYS A 78 18.89 -8.98 7.15
CA LYS A 78 19.40 -10.22 7.78
C LYS A 78 18.88 -11.47 7.07
N THR A 79 17.58 -11.52 6.79
CA THR A 79 16.97 -12.65 6.06
C THR A 79 17.54 -12.75 4.65
N PHE A 80 17.71 -11.63 3.95
CA PHE A 80 18.25 -11.58 2.60
C PHE A 80 19.71 -12.05 2.54
N SER A 81 20.58 -11.54 3.41
CA SER A 81 21.99 -11.98 3.48
C SER A 81 22.09 -13.47 3.75
N THR A 82 21.32 -13.99 4.71
CA THR A 82 21.27 -15.43 5.02
C THR A 82 20.87 -16.26 3.79
N ALA A 83 19.88 -15.80 3.02
CA ALA A 83 19.44 -16.49 1.80
C ALA A 83 20.53 -16.52 0.71
N ILE A 84 21.26 -15.42 0.54
CA ILE A 84 22.38 -15.35 -0.41
C ILE A 84 23.52 -16.29 0.01
N ASP A 85 23.86 -16.33 1.29
CA ASP A 85 24.96 -17.16 1.79
C ASP A 85 24.63 -18.66 1.69
N ASN A 86 23.41 -19.06 2.08
CA ASN A 86 22.93 -20.43 1.88
C ASN A 86 23.00 -20.88 0.41
N ARG A 87 22.70 -19.97 -0.53
CA ARG A 87 22.80 -20.27 -1.97
C ARG A 87 24.24 -20.46 -2.43
N LYS A 88 25.20 -19.69 -1.89
CA LYS A 88 26.62 -19.86 -2.20
C LYS A 88 27.16 -21.17 -1.68
N GLU A 89 26.75 -21.60 -0.49
CA GLU A 89 27.13 -22.90 0.07
C GLU A 89 26.60 -24.06 -0.77
N SER A 90 25.33 -24.02 -1.17
CA SER A 90 24.73 -25.03 -2.06
C SER A 90 25.49 -25.22 -3.37
N ASN A 91 26.09 -24.17 -3.92
CA ASN A 91 26.85 -24.23 -5.18
C ASN A 91 28.30 -24.71 -5.00
N LYS A 92 28.82 -24.77 -3.77
CA LYS A 92 30.16 -25.29 -3.46
C LYS A 92 30.17 -26.78 -3.12
N THR A 93 29.00 -27.35 -2.85
CA THR A 93 28.82 -28.77 -2.49
C THR A 93 28.43 -29.64 -3.69
N GLN A 94 28.27 -29.04 -4.88
CA GLN A 94 28.24 -29.75 -6.17
C GLN A 94 29.62 -29.75 -6.80
#